data_AF-A0AAW0L973-F1
#
_entry.id   AF-A0AAW0L973-F1
#
_cell.length_a   1.000
_cell.length_b   1.000
_cell.length_c   1.000
_cell.angle_alpha   90.00
_cell.angle_beta   90.00
_cell.angle_gamma   90.00
#
_symmetry.space_group_name_H-M   'P 1'
#
loop_
_entity.id
_entity.type
_entity.pdbx_description
1 polymer ?
#
loop_
_entity_poly.entity_id
_entity_poly.type
_entity_poly.pdbx_seq_one_letter_code
_entity_poly.pdbx_strand_id
1 'polypeptide(L)'
;MLTHSKHCLSDVEKILVSQGANDNLQNICSFNPENLTNASCPITDVDEFERIVDSSGLLAACGRIDPVNECCNQVCQIAILDAARKIALNVCPLVFPNMTDVAKECGSVISNQTSCCKSMEGYVSQLQQQSFLTNLQALNCAASLGMRLQKANISYDVYNLCHINLKDFSLQGQFYYMPPK
;
A
#
# COMPACT_ATOMS: atom_id res chain seq x y z
N MET A 1 -1.13 9.90 -23.59
CA MET A 1 -0.66 8.84 -22.66
C MET A 1 -1.81 8.58 -21.69
N LEU A 2 -2.47 7.41 -21.74
CA LEU A 2 -3.50 7.07 -20.75
C LEU A 2 -2.79 6.85 -19.41
N THR A 3 -3.17 7.61 -18.39
CA THR A 3 -2.64 7.44 -17.04
C THR A 3 -3.27 6.19 -16.40
N HIS A 4 -2.48 5.42 -15.65
CA HIS A 4 -2.97 4.25 -14.90
C HIS A 4 -4.19 4.60 -14.00
N SER A 5 -4.31 5.85 -13.57
CA SER A 5 -5.44 6.39 -12.83
C SER A 5 -6.79 6.32 -13.56
N LYS A 6 -6.83 6.39 -14.90
CA LYS A 6 -8.08 6.25 -15.68
C LYS A 6 -8.62 4.82 -15.64
N HIS A 7 -7.74 3.82 -15.73
CA HIS A 7 -8.12 2.41 -15.69
C HIS A 7 -8.67 2.04 -14.31
N CYS A 8 -7.96 2.44 -13.27
CA CYS A 8 -8.37 2.25 -11.89
C CYS A 8 -9.71 2.92 -11.55
N LEU A 9 -9.95 4.17 -11.99
CA LEU A 9 -11.27 4.79 -11.81
C LEU A 9 -12.37 4.00 -12.52
N SER A 10 -12.11 3.58 -13.77
CA SER A 10 -13.07 2.79 -14.55
C SER A 10 -13.39 1.44 -13.88
N ASP A 11 -12.41 0.80 -13.26
CA ASP A 11 -12.62 -0.47 -12.57
C ASP A 11 -13.42 -0.29 -11.27
N VAL A 12 -13.14 0.78 -10.51
CA VAL A 12 -13.94 1.14 -9.32
C VAL A 12 -15.39 1.43 -9.70
N GLU A 13 -15.62 2.18 -10.78
CA GLU A 13 -16.97 2.45 -11.26
C GLU A 13 -17.71 1.18 -11.66
N LYS A 14 -17.07 0.29 -12.43
CA LYS A 14 -17.68 -0.99 -12.80
C LYS A 14 -18.08 -1.82 -11.57
N ILE A 15 -17.24 -1.81 -10.53
CA ILE A 15 -17.56 -2.47 -9.25
C ILE A 15 -18.79 -1.82 -8.61
N LEU A 16 -18.81 -0.50 -8.47
CA LEU A 16 -19.93 0.21 -7.84
C LEU A 16 -21.24 0.01 -8.63
N VAL A 17 -21.18 0.08 -9.96
CA VAL A 17 -22.33 -0.20 -10.84
C VAL A 17 -22.82 -1.63 -10.68
N SER A 18 -21.91 -2.61 -10.57
CA SER A 18 -22.30 -3.99 -10.28
C SER A 18 -22.98 -4.18 -8.92
N GLN A 19 -22.77 -3.23 -7.99
CA GLN A 19 -23.44 -3.16 -6.69
C GLN A 19 -24.74 -2.33 -6.72
N GLY A 20 -25.17 -1.86 -7.89
CA GLY A 20 -26.38 -1.06 -8.07
C GLY A 20 -26.17 0.45 -7.97
N ALA A 21 -24.92 0.94 -7.96
CA ALA A 21 -24.66 2.36 -8.10
C ALA A 21 -25.01 2.85 -9.50
N ASN A 22 -25.24 4.16 -9.63
CA ASN A 22 -25.52 4.79 -10.91
C ASN A 22 -24.30 4.69 -11.85
N ASP A 23 -24.53 4.33 -13.11
CA ASP A 23 -23.50 4.17 -14.15
C ASP A 23 -22.89 5.49 -14.63
N ASN A 24 -23.46 6.61 -14.19
CA ASN A 24 -22.99 7.96 -14.50
C ASN A 24 -22.30 8.64 -13.31
N LEU A 25 -21.73 7.86 -12.39
CA LEU A 25 -21.16 8.33 -11.13
C LEU A 25 -20.08 9.42 -11.33
N GLN A 26 -19.22 9.27 -12.33
CA GLN A 26 -18.21 10.25 -12.71
C GLN A 26 -18.79 11.65 -12.94
N ASN A 27 -19.93 11.74 -13.64
CA ASN A 27 -20.60 13.00 -13.95
C ASN A 27 -21.39 13.54 -12.75
N ILE A 28 -22.05 12.65 -12.00
CA ILE A 28 -22.82 13.02 -10.80
C ILE A 28 -21.90 13.60 -9.72
N CYS A 29 -20.78 12.94 -9.48
CA CYS A 29 -19.83 13.32 -8.44
C CYS A 29 -18.71 14.25 -8.96
N SER A 30 -18.71 14.59 -10.24
CA SER A 30 -17.74 15.46 -10.88
C SER A 30 -16.27 15.03 -10.67
N PHE A 31 -16.01 13.72 -10.75
CA PHE A 31 -14.66 13.18 -10.65
C PHE A 31 -13.91 13.40 -11.96
N ASN A 32 -12.84 14.19 -11.92
CA ASN A 32 -11.93 14.33 -13.07
C ASN A 32 -10.73 13.38 -12.88
N PRO A 33 -10.42 12.48 -13.85
CA PRO A 33 -9.26 11.60 -13.78
C PRO A 33 -7.91 12.33 -13.58
N GLU A 34 -7.83 13.61 -13.95
CA GLU A 34 -6.63 14.44 -13.71
C GLU A 34 -6.42 14.79 -12.24
N ASN A 35 -7.46 14.72 -11.42
CA ASN A 35 -7.38 14.95 -9.97
C ASN A 35 -6.93 13.71 -9.20
N LEU A 36 -6.79 12.56 -9.87
CA LEU A 36 -6.36 11.32 -9.25
C LEU A 36 -4.84 11.29 -9.13
N THR A 37 -4.37 11.01 -7.94
CA THR A 37 -2.94 10.81 -7.67
C THR A 37 -2.61 9.32 -7.71
N ASN A 38 -1.32 8.96 -7.71
CA ASN A 38 -0.92 7.56 -7.55
C ASN A 38 -1.45 6.91 -6.25
N ALA A 39 -1.86 7.70 -5.24
CA ALA A 39 -2.50 7.20 -4.02
C ALA A 39 -3.99 6.87 -4.20
N SER A 40 -4.64 7.36 -5.26
CA SER A 40 -6.03 7.05 -5.56
C SER A 40 -6.24 5.60 -6.01
N CYS A 41 -5.17 4.93 -6.43
CA CYS A 41 -5.17 3.53 -6.82
C CYS A 41 -4.34 2.74 -5.81
N PRO A 42 -4.99 1.96 -4.93
CA PRO A 42 -4.30 1.28 -3.84
C PRO A 42 -3.27 0.25 -4.32
N ILE A 43 -3.34 -0.16 -5.59
CA ILE A 43 -2.38 -1.05 -6.22
C ILE A 43 -1.96 -0.43 -7.54
N THR A 44 -0.67 -0.14 -7.69
CA THR A 44 -0.08 0.53 -8.88
C THR A 44 0.97 -0.32 -9.59
N ASP A 45 1.20 -1.52 -9.07
CA ASP A 45 2.29 -2.40 -9.48
C ASP A 45 1.79 -3.85 -9.51
N VAL A 46 2.10 -4.53 -10.62
CA VAL A 46 1.60 -5.90 -10.87
C VAL A 46 2.30 -6.90 -9.97
N ASP A 47 3.60 -6.73 -9.69
CA ASP A 47 4.33 -7.64 -8.79
C ASP A 47 3.83 -7.50 -7.34
N GLU A 48 3.46 -6.28 -6.92
CA GLU A 48 2.78 -6.00 -5.67
C GLU A 48 1.39 -6.64 -5.63
N PHE A 49 0.60 -6.49 -6.69
CA PHE A 49 -0.71 -7.13 -6.81
C PHE A 49 -0.61 -8.65 -6.65
N GLU A 50 0.24 -9.30 -7.45
CA GLU A 50 0.40 -10.75 -7.48
C GLU A 50 0.86 -11.32 -6.14
N ARG A 51 1.72 -10.57 -5.43
CA ARG A 51 2.15 -10.93 -4.09
C ARG A 51 1.04 -10.77 -3.05
N ILE A 52 0.24 -9.70 -3.16
CA ILE A 52 -0.91 -9.44 -2.26
C ILE A 52 -1.96 -10.54 -2.42
N VAL A 53 -2.30 -10.92 -3.65
CA VAL A 53 -3.33 -11.93 -3.91
C VAL A 53 -2.81 -13.35 -3.78
N ASP A 54 -1.48 -13.54 -3.65
CA ASP A 54 -0.82 -14.84 -3.77
C ASP A 54 -1.29 -15.56 -5.04
N SER A 55 -0.92 -15.00 -6.20
CA SER A 55 -1.37 -15.49 -7.51
C SER A 55 -1.11 -16.99 -7.69
N SER A 56 0.00 -17.49 -7.14
CA SER A 56 0.36 -18.90 -7.16
C SER A 56 -0.61 -19.78 -6.37
N GLY A 57 -0.95 -19.38 -5.13
CA GLY A 57 -1.94 -20.06 -4.30
C GLY A 57 -3.35 -19.96 -4.87
N LEU A 58 -3.70 -18.81 -5.44
CA LEU A 58 -5.00 -18.58 -6.08
C LEU A 58 -5.17 -19.46 -7.32
N LEU A 59 -4.16 -19.55 -8.19
CA LEU A 59 -4.17 -20.45 -9.36
C LEU A 59 -4.19 -21.93 -8.95
N ALA A 60 -3.53 -22.30 -7.86
CA ALA A 60 -3.61 -23.65 -7.33
C ALA A 60 -5.02 -24.00 -6.80
N ALA A 61 -5.72 -23.02 -6.20
CA ALA A 61 -7.08 -23.19 -5.69
C ALA A 61 -8.15 -23.16 -6.80
N CYS A 62 -7.91 -22.39 -7.87
CA CYS A 62 -8.87 -22.05 -8.92
C CYS A 62 -8.48 -22.55 -10.33
N GLY A 63 -7.55 -23.50 -10.46
CA GLY A 63 -7.28 -24.22 -11.72
C GLY A 63 -7.38 -23.39 -13.02
N ARG A 64 -8.48 -23.57 -13.76
CA ARG A 64 -8.77 -22.89 -15.04
C ARG A 64 -10.04 -22.07 -14.90
N ILE A 65 -9.87 -20.82 -14.45
CA ILE A 65 -10.94 -19.86 -14.09
C ILE A 65 -12.21 -20.00 -14.95
N ASP A 66 -13.16 -20.81 -14.47
CA ASP A 66 -14.54 -20.90 -14.96
C ASP A 66 -15.46 -20.13 -13.99
N PRO A 67 -16.07 -19.00 -14.41
CA PRO A 67 -16.83 -18.14 -13.51
C PRO A 67 -18.05 -18.79 -12.85
N VAL A 68 -18.58 -19.88 -13.42
CA VAL A 68 -19.85 -20.49 -12.98
C VAL A 68 -19.61 -21.77 -12.20
N ASN A 69 -18.69 -22.61 -12.68
CA ASN A 69 -18.50 -23.95 -12.13
C ASN A 69 -17.33 -24.03 -11.14
N GLU A 70 -16.31 -23.18 -11.31
CA GLU A 70 -15.09 -23.24 -10.51
C GLU A 70 -15.03 -22.12 -9.49
N CYS A 71 -15.31 -20.87 -9.89
CA CYS A 71 -15.31 -19.74 -8.95
C CYS A 71 -16.37 -19.88 -7.85
N CYS A 72 -17.44 -20.65 -8.10
CA CYS A 72 -18.46 -20.99 -7.11
C CYS A 72 -18.15 -22.27 -6.31
N ASN A 73 -17.08 -23.00 -6.66
CA ASN A 73 -16.59 -24.10 -5.82
C ASN A 73 -16.01 -23.52 -4.52
N GLN A 74 -16.30 -24.18 -3.40
CA GLN A 74 -15.89 -23.75 -2.06
C GLN A 74 -14.39 -23.41 -1.95
N VAL A 75 -13.50 -24.18 -2.58
CA VAL A 75 -12.05 -23.96 -2.49
C VAL A 75 -11.64 -22.66 -3.19
N CYS A 76 -12.04 -22.50 -4.45
CA CYS A 76 -11.72 -21.31 -5.22
C CYS A 76 -12.44 -20.06 -4.68
N GLN A 77 -13.71 -20.19 -4.26
CA GLN A 77 -14.49 -19.10 -3.67
C GLN A 77 -13.82 -18.53 -2.41
N ILE A 78 -13.31 -19.40 -1.52
CA ILE A 78 -12.58 -18.98 -0.32
C ILE A 78 -11.29 -18.26 -0.70
N ALA A 79 -10.52 -18.80 -1.65
CA ALA A 79 -9.28 -18.19 -2.10
C ALA A 79 -9.51 -16.78 -2.70
N ILE A 80 -10.57 -16.62 -3.49
CA ILE A 80 -10.98 -15.31 -4.04
C ILE A 80 -11.36 -14.34 -2.93
N LEU A 81 -12.15 -14.78 -1.94
CA LEU A 81 -12.57 -13.93 -0.83
C LEU A 81 -11.38 -13.47 0.03
N ASP A 82 -10.43 -14.37 0.27
CA ASP A 82 -9.21 -14.05 1.02
C ASP A 82 -8.29 -13.12 0.22
N ALA A 83 -8.16 -13.30 -1.10
CA ALA A 83 -7.45 -12.36 -1.96
C ALA A 83 -8.10 -10.97 -1.91
N ALA A 84 -9.43 -10.88 -2.01
CA ALA A 84 -10.17 -9.62 -1.91
C ALA A 84 -9.98 -8.94 -0.54
N ARG A 85 -9.99 -9.72 0.55
CA ARG A 85 -9.67 -9.21 1.90
C ARG A 85 -8.24 -8.72 1.99
N LYS A 86 -7.26 -9.44 1.45
CA LYS A 86 -5.86 -9.01 1.43
C LYS A 86 -5.71 -7.71 0.64
N ILE A 87 -6.38 -7.56 -0.50
CA ILE A 87 -6.42 -6.29 -1.25
C ILE A 87 -6.98 -5.16 -0.39
N ALA A 88 -8.12 -5.39 0.27
CA ALA A 88 -8.78 -4.38 1.11
C ALA A 88 -7.98 -4.02 2.38
N LEU A 89 -7.26 -5.00 2.96
CA LEU A 89 -6.50 -4.82 4.19
C LEU A 89 -5.09 -4.27 3.95
N ASN A 90 -4.50 -4.46 2.76
CA ASN A 90 -3.18 -3.93 2.40
C ASN A 90 -3.15 -2.40 2.21
N VAL A 91 -4.26 -1.69 2.47
CA VAL A 91 -4.28 -0.24 2.39
C VAL A 91 -3.55 0.35 3.59
N CYS A 92 -2.28 0.71 3.41
CA CYS A 92 -1.61 1.65 4.30
C CYS A 92 -2.26 3.04 4.12
N PRO A 93 -2.85 3.65 5.17
CA PRO A 93 -3.50 4.96 5.04
C PRO A 93 -2.50 6.12 4.98
N LEU A 94 -1.20 5.87 5.12
CA LEU A 94 -0.17 6.90 5.03
C LEU A 94 0.08 7.30 3.57
N VAL A 95 0.19 8.61 3.35
CA VAL A 95 0.64 9.18 2.09
C VAL A 95 2.16 9.25 2.12
N PHE A 96 2.81 8.45 1.29
CA PHE A 96 4.28 8.44 1.19
C PHE A 96 4.80 9.63 0.38
N PRO A 97 5.51 10.59 0.99
CA PRO A 97 6.12 11.71 0.27
C PRO A 97 7.29 11.24 -0.61
N ASN A 98 7.83 12.14 -1.43
CA ASN A 98 8.97 11.82 -2.28
C ASN A 98 10.20 11.40 -1.42
N MET A 99 10.83 10.29 -1.81
CA MET A 99 11.97 9.67 -1.11
C MET A 99 13.34 10.03 -1.72
N THR A 100 13.46 11.14 -2.45
CA THR A 100 14.71 11.57 -3.12
C THR A 100 15.87 11.71 -2.12
N ASP A 101 15.64 12.34 -0.96
CA ASP A 101 16.67 12.52 0.05
C ASP A 101 17.08 11.18 0.69
N VAL A 102 16.11 10.29 0.89
CA VAL A 102 16.37 8.93 1.40
C VAL A 102 17.16 8.12 0.37
N ALA A 103 16.75 8.13 -0.90
CA ALA A 103 17.43 7.42 -1.97
C ALA A 103 18.86 7.93 -2.20
N LYS A 104 19.08 9.23 -2.06
CA LYS A 104 20.40 9.85 -2.17
C LYS A 104 21.34 9.42 -1.04
N GLU A 105 20.85 9.40 0.20
CA GLU A 105 21.68 9.09 1.37
C GLU A 105 21.83 7.58 1.62
N CYS A 106 20.81 6.78 1.28
CA CYS A 106 20.72 5.34 1.53
C CYS A 106 20.86 4.46 0.27
N GLY A 107 21.24 5.04 -0.87
CA GLY A 107 21.34 4.33 -2.14
C GLY A 107 22.34 3.16 -2.14
N SER A 108 22.62 2.62 -3.33
CA SER A 108 23.35 1.37 -3.55
C SER A 108 24.73 1.25 -2.88
N VAL A 109 25.36 2.36 -2.48
CA VAL A 109 26.52 2.37 -1.59
C VAL A 109 26.27 3.38 -0.48
N ILE A 110 26.06 2.91 0.75
CA ILE A 110 25.93 3.79 1.90
C ILE A 110 27.31 4.37 2.21
N SER A 111 27.48 5.66 1.88
CA SER A 111 28.71 6.40 2.16
C SER A 111 28.82 6.80 3.64
N ASN A 112 27.68 7.04 4.29
CA ASN A 112 27.60 7.43 5.70
C ASN A 112 26.29 6.91 6.33
N GLN A 113 26.39 5.88 7.18
CA GLN A 113 25.23 5.29 7.86
C GLN A 113 24.43 6.33 8.67
N THR A 114 25.11 7.25 9.36
CA THR A 114 24.47 8.29 10.17
C THR A 114 23.61 9.22 9.31
N SER A 115 24.09 9.59 8.11
CA SER A 115 23.33 10.43 7.19
C SER A 115 22.08 9.72 6.65
N CYS A 116 22.25 8.46 6.24
CA CYS A 116 21.14 7.61 5.81
C CYS A 116 20.08 7.45 6.91
N CYS A 117 20.49 7.09 8.13
CA CYS A 117 19.54 6.89 9.23
C CYS A 117 18.86 8.19 9.66
N LYS A 118 19.56 9.32 9.66
CA LYS A 118 18.93 10.62 9.92
C LYS A 118 17.89 11.00 8.87
N SER A 119 18.17 10.70 7.60
CA SER A 119 17.21 10.91 6.49
C SER A 119 15.98 10.01 6.66
N MET A 120 16.19 8.73 6.97
CA MET A 120 15.11 7.77 7.23
C MET A 120 14.27 8.11 8.45
N GLU A 121 14.88 8.48 9.57
CA GLU A 121 14.17 8.93 10.78
C GLU A 121 13.29 10.14 10.50
N GLY A 122 13.81 11.12 9.74
CA GLY A 122 13.04 12.27 9.28
C GLY A 122 11.85 11.87 8.41
N TYR A 123 12.05 10.92 7.49
CA TYR A 123 11.00 10.42 6.61
C TYR A 123 9.91 9.68 7.39
N VAL A 124 10.26 8.75 8.29
CA VAL A 124 9.31 8.02 9.13
C VAL A 124 8.57 8.95 10.09
N SER A 125 9.25 9.97 10.63
CA SER A 125 8.60 10.99 11.48
C SER A 125 7.51 11.76 10.72
N GLN A 126 7.74 12.08 9.45
CA GLN A 126 6.72 12.72 8.62
C GLN A 126 5.51 11.81 8.40
N LEU A 127 5.73 10.50 8.22
CA LEU A 127 4.64 9.53 8.09
C LEU A 127 3.84 9.41 9.40
N GLN A 128 4.54 9.30 10.52
CA GLN A 128 3.94 9.12 11.85
C GLN A 128 2.96 10.25 12.22
N GLN A 129 3.19 11.47 11.72
CA GLN A 129 2.35 12.64 11.99
C GLN A 129 1.03 12.68 11.20
N GLN A 130 0.86 11.85 10.17
CA GLN A 130 -0.31 11.93 9.28
C GLN A 130 -1.55 11.26 9.87
N SER A 131 -1.38 10.14 10.58
CA SER A 131 -2.50 9.30 11.00
C SER A 131 -2.14 8.43 12.18
N PHE A 132 -3.17 8.08 12.96
CA PHE A 132 -3.05 7.11 14.04
C PHE A 132 -3.25 5.70 13.48
N LEU A 133 -2.20 4.88 13.48
CA LEU A 133 -2.24 3.53 12.92
C LEU A 133 -2.44 2.48 14.01
N THR A 134 -3.37 1.55 13.80
CA THR A 134 -3.40 0.28 14.54
C THR A 134 -2.13 -0.54 14.28
N ASN A 135 -1.83 -1.53 15.13
CA ASN A 135 -0.68 -2.43 14.91
C ASN A 135 -0.71 -3.11 13.53
N LEU A 136 -1.91 -3.49 13.06
CA LEU A 136 -2.09 -4.10 11.74
C LEU A 136 -1.80 -3.10 10.61
N GLN A 137 -2.30 -1.86 10.73
CA GLN A 137 -2.02 -0.82 9.73
C GLN A 137 -0.55 -0.41 9.73
N ALA A 138 0.10 -0.33 10.89
CA ALA A 138 1.54 -0.06 11.00
C ALA A 138 2.36 -1.15 10.31
N LEU A 139 1.96 -2.42 10.42
CA LEU A 139 2.59 -3.53 9.70
C LEU A 139 2.45 -3.38 8.18
N ASN A 140 1.25 -3.05 7.71
CA ASN A 140 1.00 -2.86 6.27
C ASN A 140 1.77 -1.65 5.74
N CYS A 141 1.83 -0.56 6.50
CA CYS A 141 2.61 0.63 6.15
C CYS A 141 4.11 0.40 6.15
N ALA A 142 4.63 -0.40 7.10
CA ALA A 142 6.02 -0.81 7.08
C ALA A 142 6.33 -1.65 5.83
N ALA A 143 5.46 -2.59 5.46
CA ALA A 143 5.64 -3.37 4.23
C ALA A 143 5.61 -2.49 2.95
N SER A 144 4.66 -1.56 2.85
CA SER A 144 4.58 -0.60 1.73
C SER A 144 5.82 0.29 1.64
N LEU A 145 6.35 0.76 2.78
CA LEU A 145 7.60 1.53 2.81
C LEU A 145 8.77 0.67 2.31
N GLY A 146 8.89 -0.57 2.77
CA GLY A 146 9.94 -1.51 2.34
C GLY A 146 9.97 -1.68 0.83
N MET A 147 8.81 -1.85 0.20
CA MET A 147 8.72 -1.99 -1.25
C MET A 147 9.10 -0.71 -2.01
N ARG A 148 8.72 0.45 -1.47
CA ARG A 148 9.08 1.76 -2.04
C ARG A 148 10.58 1.99 -1.98
N LEU A 149 11.23 1.64 -0.87
CA LEU A 149 12.68 1.72 -0.71
C LEU A 149 13.41 0.85 -1.74
N GLN A 150 12.95 -0.39 -1.95
CA GLN A 150 13.50 -1.27 -2.98
C GLN A 150 13.36 -0.67 -4.39
N LYS A 151 12.20 -0.09 -4.71
CA LYS A 151 11.98 0.63 -5.98
C LYS A 151 12.86 1.86 -6.14
N ALA A 152 13.27 2.48 -5.04
CA ALA A 152 14.23 3.58 -5.03
C ALA A 152 15.70 3.11 -5.08
N ASN A 153 15.94 1.84 -5.40
CA ASN A 153 17.27 1.23 -5.50
C ASN A 153 18.05 1.23 -4.17
N ILE A 154 17.34 1.15 -3.05
CA ILE A 154 17.91 0.97 -1.72
C ILE A 154 17.91 -0.53 -1.42
N SER A 155 19.09 -1.15 -1.52
CA SER A 155 19.28 -2.60 -1.35
C SER A 155 19.59 -3.02 0.08
N TYR A 156 19.91 -2.06 0.95
CA TYR A 156 20.22 -2.32 2.36
C TYR A 156 18.93 -2.46 3.18
N ASP A 157 18.98 -3.34 4.17
CA ASP A 157 17.94 -3.43 5.18
C ASP A 157 18.01 -2.23 6.13
N VAL A 158 17.42 -1.12 5.70
CA VAL A 158 17.40 0.13 6.46
C VAL A 158 16.60 0.01 7.76
N TYR A 159 15.68 -0.96 7.87
CA TYR A 159 14.96 -1.22 9.11
C TYR A 159 15.92 -1.71 10.18
N ASN A 160 16.74 -2.71 9.85
CA ASN A 160 17.75 -3.23 10.76
C ASN A 160 18.90 -2.23 10.97
N LEU A 161 19.35 -1.54 9.91
CA LEU A 161 20.47 -0.60 9.97
C LEU A 161 20.19 0.64 10.83
N CYS A 162 18.96 1.16 10.77
CA CYS A 162 18.54 2.39 11.43
C CYS A 162 17.57 2.14 12.59
N HIS A 163 17.38 0.88 12.98
CA HIS A 163 16.53 0.46 14.09
C HIS A 163 15.08 0.98 13.99
N ILE A 164 14.53 1.00 12.77
CA ILE A 164 13.15 1.41 12.50
C ILE A 164 12.22 0.25 12.83
N ASN A 165 11.26 0.50 13.70
CA ASN A 165 10.31 -0.47 14.22
C ASN A 165 8.86 -0.06 13.90
N LEU A 166 7.95 -1.02 14.06
CA LEU A 166 6.50 -0.80 13.87
C LEU A 166 5.94 0.38 14.67
N LYS A 167 6.47 0.59 15.88
CA LYS A 167 6.06 1.71 16.76
C LYS A 167 6.39 3.08 16.16
N ASP A 168 7.37 3.18 15.27
CA ASP A 168 7.79 4.46 14.70
C ASP A 168 6.80 4.96 13.63
N PHE A 169 5.87 4.10 13.19
CA PHE A 169 4.77 4.47 12.31
C PHE A 169 3.50 4.92 13.06
N SER A 170 3.46 4.86 14.40
CA SER A 170 2.28 5.21 15.19
C SER A 170 2.63 6.06 16.41
N LEU A 171 1.86 7.14 16.66
CA LEU A 171 2.06 8.01 17.84
C LEU A 171 1.60 7.36 19.17
N GLN A 172 1.11 6.13 19.15
CA GLN A 172 0.54 5.43 20.30
C GLN A 172 1.48 5.36 21.52
N GLY A 173 2.79 5.45 21.33
CA GLY A 173 3.77 5.44 22.42
C GLY A 173 4.03 6.79 23.12
N GLN A 174 3.68 7.94 22.52
CA GLN A 174 4.00 9.25 23.10
C GLN A 174 2.93 9.80 24.07
N PHE A 175 1.68 9.35 23.96
CA PHE A 175 0.61 9.79 24.87
C PHE A 175 0.71 9.20 26.29
N TYR A 176 1.46 8.10 26.48
CA TYR A 176 1.70 7.53 27.81
C TYR A 176 2.73 8.30 28.65
N TYR A 177 3.45 9.28 28.07
CA TYR A 177 4.49 10.06 28.74
C TYR A 177 4.19 11.56 28.85
N MET A 178 2.95 12.00 28.59
CA MET A 178 2.55 13.37 28.87
C MET A 178 2.10 13.47 30.34
N PRO A 179 2.90 14.06 31.27
CA PRO A 179 2.40 14.35 32.61
C PRO A 179 1.23 15.34 32.50
N PRO A 180 0.16 15.18 33.32
CA PRO A 180 -0.92 16.13 33.37
C PRO A 180 -0.38 17.53 33.77
N LYS A 181 -0.86 18.56 33.07
CA LYS A 181 -0.60 19.97 33.40
C LYS A 181 -1.21 20.35 34.73
#